data_AF-A0A936L1U3-F1
#
_entry.id   AF-A0A936L1U3-F1
#
_cell.length_a   1.000
_cell.length_b   1.000
_cell.length_c   1.000
_cell.angle_alpha   90.00
_cell.angle_beta   90.00
_cell.angle_gamma   90.00
#
_symmetry.space_group_name_H-M   'P 1'
#
loop_
_entity.id
_entity.type
_entity.pdbx_description
1 polymer ?
#
loop_
_entity_poly.entity_id
_entity_poly.type
_entity_poly.pdbx_seq_one_letter_code
_entity_poly.pdbx_strand_id
1 'polypeptide(L)'
;MINTNSTKIWDDPKFLIIMCLTLGLAPFVPEPHIWGKVRWIMGGAKGMQAMDYFDFVMHGTPWFLLIRYGVVTAFQKLKKNTALGQEQG
;
A
#
# COMPACT_ATOMS: atom_id res chain seq x y z
N MET A 1 -10.21 -22.14 -5.75
CA MET A 1 -10.06 -21.18 -6.86
C MET A 1 -10.71 -19.88 -6.42
N ILE A 2 -9.98 -18.77 -6.32
CA ILE A 2 -10.63 -17.48 -6.05
C ILE A 2 -11.33 -17.08 -7.34
N ASN A 3 -12.66 -17.03 -7.29
CA ASN A 3 -13.47 -16.52 -8.37
C ASN A 3 -13.31 -14.99 -8.41
N THR A 4 -12.59 -14.48 -9.42
CA THR A 4 -12.32 -13.04 -9.60
C THR A 4 -13.52 -12.24 -10.13
N ASN A 5 -14.72 -12.82 -10.19
CA ASN A 5 -15.93 -12.15 -10.68
C ASN A 5 -16.60 -11.20 -9.65
N SER A 6 -15.82 -10.58 -8.77
CA SER A 6 -16.30 -9.45 -7.97
C SER A 6 -15.28 -8.32 -8.09
N THR A 7 -15.48 -7.46 -9.09
CA THR A 7 -14.71 -6.22 -9.27
C THR A 7 -15.14 -5.19 -8.23
N LYS A 8 -14.92 -5.50 -6.95
CA LYS A 8 -14.97 -4.47 -5.91
C LYS A 8 -13.80 -3.54 -6.18
N ILE A 9 -14.09 -2.25 -6.29
CA ILE A 9 -13.09 -1.23 -6.64
C ILE A 9 -11.85 -1.25 -5.73
N TRP A 10 -12.02 -1.72 -4.50
CA TRP A 10 -10.98 -1.86 -3.47
C TRP A 10 -9.95 -2.96 -3.74
N ASP A 11 -10.24 -3.91 -4.64
CA ASP A 11 -9.34 -5.02 -5.00
C ASP A 11 -8.71 -4.85 -6.40
N ASP A 12 -9.00 -3.73 -7.09
CA ASP A 12 -8.38 -3.45 -8.39
C ASP A 12 -6.97 -2.84 -8.17
N PRO A 13 -5.89 -3.53 -8.60
CA PRO A 13 -4.54 -2.99 -8.47
C PRO A 13 -4.35 -1.66 -9.21
N LYS A 14 -5.08 -1.41 -10.30
CA LYS A 14 -5.04 -0.12 -11.01
C LYS A 14 -5.60 0.99 -10.14
N PHE A 15 -6.70 0.72 -9.43
CA PHE A 15 -7.29 1.67 -8.50
C PHE A 15 -6.35 1.96 -7.33
N LEU A 16 -5.73 0.93 -6.75
CA LEU A 16 -4.73 1.10 -5.69
C LEU A 16 -3.52 1.92 -6.16
N ILE A 17 -3.02 1.67 -7.37
CA ILE A 17 -1.92 2.45 -7.96
C ILE A 17 -2.33 3.90 -8.17
N ILE A 18 -3.52 4.16 -8.71
CA ILE A 18 -4.02 5.54 -8.88
C ILE A 18 -4.13 6.24 -7.54
N MET A 19 -4.68 5.59 -6.51
CA MET A 19 -4.77 6.14 -5.15
C MET A 19 -3.41 6.42 -4.53
N CYS A 20 -2.40 5.57 -4.77
CA CYS A 20 -1.03 5.82 -4.32
C CYS A 20 -0.44 7.03 -5.04
N LEU A 21 -0.59 7.08 -6.36
CA LEU A 21 -0.08 8.19 -7.16
C LEU A 21 -0.75 9.50 -6.78
N THR A 22 -2.06 9.55 -6.58
CA THR A 22 -2.76 10.81 -6.25
C THR A 22 -2.66 11.14 -4.76
N LEU A 23 -3.31 10.36 -3.90
CA LEU A 23 -3.42 10.66 -2.47
C LEU A 23 -2.16 10.29 -1.69
N GLY A 24 -1.40 9.28 -2.13
CA GLY A 24 -0.22 8.81 -1.41
C GLY A 24 1.04 9.64 -1.65
N LEU A 25 1.18 10.26 -2.82
CA LEU A 25 2.31 11.13 -3.15
C LEU A 25 1.99 12.63 -3.09
N ALA A 26 0.71 13.02 -3.05
CA ALA A 26 0.38 14.43 -2.92
C ALA A 26 0.95 15.02 -1.62
N PRO A 27 1.38 16.29 -1.65
CA PRO A 27 1.81 17.07 -2.80
C PRO A 27 3.17 16.58 -3.33
N PHE A 28 3.33 16.51 -4.65
CA PHE A 28 4.55 15.98 -5.29
C PHE A 28 5.76 16.92 -5.23
N VAL A 29 5.53 18.20 -4.93
CA VAL A 29 6.55 19.27 -4.93
C VAL A 29 6.35 20.13 -3.68
N PRO A 30 7.42 20.51 -2.94
CA PRO A 30 8.83 20.19 -3.18
C PRO A 30 9.23 18.76 -2.78
N GLU A 31 8.56 18.14 -1.80
CA GLU A 31 8.72 16.74 -1.40
C GLU A 31 7.36 16.19 -0.93
N PRO A 32 7.06 14.89 -1.14
CA PRO A 32 5.83 14.26 -0.67
C PRO A 32 5.59 14.46 0.84
N HIS A 33 4.34 14.75 1.23
CA HIS A 33 3.97 14.94 2.64
C HIS A 33 4.39 13.75 3.49
N ILE A 34 4.17 12.53 3.00
CA ILE A 34 4.58 11.29 3.69
C ILE A 34 6.07 11.29 4.04
N TRP A 35 6.94 11.80 3.15
CA TRP A 35 8.38 11.85 3.37
C TRP A 35 8.78 12.89 4.43
N GLY A 36 8.12 14.05 4.41
CA GLY A 36 8.25 15.06 5.47
C GLY A 36 7.89 14.51 6.84
N LYS A 37 6.73 13.84 6.94
CA LYS A 37 6.27 13.24 8.20
C LYS A 37 7.18 12.10 8.68
N VAL A 38 7.67 11.23 7.79
CA VAL A 38 8.62 10.16 8.17
C VAL A 38 9.88 10.74 8.80
N ARG A 39 10.51 11.73 8.15
CA ARG A 39 11.71 12.39 8.71
C ARG A 39 11.43 13.07 10.03
N TRP A 40 10.24 13.69 10.17
CA TRP A 40 9.83 14.32 11.42
C TRP A 40 9.62 13.32 12.56
N ILE A 41 8.99 12.18 12.27
CA ILE A 41 8.83 11.08 13.22
C ILE A 41 10.20 10.50 13.62
N MET A 42 11.11 10.32 12.65
CA MET A 42 12.49 9.90 12.92
C MET A 42 13.26 10.90 13.80
N GLY A 43 12.95 12.20 13.68
CA GLY A 43 13.46 13.26 14.56
C GLY A 43 12.83 13.31 15.96
N GLY A 44 11.98 12.34 16.31
CA GLY A 44 11.32 12.23 17.62
C GLY A 44 9.96 12.92 17.69
N ALA A 45 9.34 13.24 16.53
CA ALA A 45 7.99 13.83 16.43
C ALA A 45 7.77 15.08 17.31
N LYS A 46 8.84 15.84 17.56
CA LYS A 46 8.79 17.02 18.44
C LYS A 46 7.89 18.08 17.81
N GLY A 47 6.86 18.50 18.55
CA GLY A 47 5.91 19.52 18.11
C GLY A 47 4.89 19.02 17.07
N MET A 48 4.80 17.72 16.84
CA MET A 48 3.87 17.14 15.87
C MET A 48 2.44 17.17 16.44
N GLN A 49 1.51 17.75 15.68
CA GLN A 49 0.11 17.87 16.08
C GLN A 49 -0.68 16.63 15.66
N ALA A 50 -1.85 16.41 16.27
CA ALA A 50 -2.75 15.32 15.88
C ALA A 50 -3.07 15.35 14.37
N MET A 51 -3.21 16.54 13.79
CA MET A 51 -3.45 16.72 12.36
C MET A 51 -2.27 16.22 11.50
N ASP A 52 -1.03 16.35 11.99
CA ASP A 52 0.15 15.85 11.28
C ASP A 52 0.22 14.33 11.26
N TYR A 53 -0.22 13.68 12.35
CA TYR A 53 -0.36 12.22 12.40
C TYR A 53 -1.48 11.75 11.48
N PHE A 54 -2.60 12.47 11.45
CA PHE A 54 -3.69 12.18 10.53
C PHE A 54 -3.24 12.29 9.08
N ASP A 55 -2.51 13.34 8.74
CA ASP A 55 -1.93 13.55 7.41
C ASP A 55 -0.97 12.41 7.02
N PHE A 56 -0.10 11.97 7.94
CA PHE A 56 0.77 10.81 7.72
C PHE A 56 -0.02 9.52 7.44
N VAL A 57 -1.04 9.23 8.25
CA VAL A 57 -1.87 8.03 8.08
C VAL A 57 -2.67 8.09 6.80
N MET A 58 -3.27 9.24 6.47
CA MET A 58 -4.02 9.44 5.23
C MET A 58 -3.16 9.17 3.99
N HIS A 59 -1.98 9.77 3.92
CA HIS A 59 -1.07 9.58 2.78
C HIS A 59 -0.40 8.21 2.81
N GLY A 60 -0.19 7.60 3.98
CA GLY A 60 0.36 6.25 4.13
C GLY A 60 -0.62 5.12 3.83
N THR A 61 -1.93 5.36 3.95
CA THR A 61 -2.97 4.32 3.76
C THR A 61 -2.96 3.71 2.35
N PRO A 62 -2.90 4.48 1.25
CA PRO A 62 -2.77 3.92 -0.10
C PRO A 62 -1.57 2.97 -0.24
N TRP A 63 -0.41 3.37 0.26
CA TRP A 63 0.81 2.56 0.20
C TRP A 63 0.70 1.26 0.99
N PHE A 64 0.11 1.32 2.19
CA PHE A 64 -0.13 0.15 3.01
C PHE A 64 -1.04 -0.88 2.30
N LEU A 65 -2.13 -0.40 1.68
CA LEU A 65 -3.04 -1.25 0.93
C LEU A 65 -2.36 -1.90 -0.29
N LEU A 66 -1.53 -1.15 -1.02
CA LEU A 66 -0.78 -1.67 -2.16
C LEU A 66 0.23 -2.75 -1.73
N ILE A 67 0.98 -2.52 -0.65
CA ILE A 67 1.92 -3.49 -0.09
C ILE A 67 1.17 -4.75 0.33
N ARG A 68 0.07 -4.61 1.08
CA ARG A 68 -0.76 -5.74 1.51
C ARG A 68 -1.27 -6.56 0.32
N TYR A 69 -1.74 -5.90 -0.74
CA TYR A 69 -2.19 -6.57 -1.97
C TYR A 69 -1.04 -7.34 -2.64
N GLY A 70 0.13 -6.70 -2.79
CA GLY A 70 1.31 -7.32 -3.39
C GLY A 70 1.81 -8.54 -2.61
N VAL A 71 1.90 -8.41 -1.29
CA VAL A 71 2.30 -9.48 -0.36
C VAL A 71 1.34 -10.67 -0.46
N VAL A 72 0.04 -10.43 -0.32
CA VAL A 72 -0.99 -11.47 -0.40
C VAL A 72 -0.96 -12.18 -1.76
N THR A 73 -0.82 -11.43 -2.85
CA THR A 73 -0.73 -11.98 -4.20
C THR A 73 0.54 -12.82 -4.39
N ALA A 74 1.68 -12.36 -3.86
CA ALA A 74 2.94 -13.09 -3.92
C ALA A 74 2.87 -14.41 -3.13
N PHE A 75 2.39 -14.37 -1.89
CA PHE A 75 2.23 -15.57 -1.06
C PHE A 75 1.28 -16.61 -1.70
N GLN A 76 0.20 -16.16 -2.31
CA GLN A 76 -0.71 -17.06 -3.03
C GLN A 76 -0.05 -17.68 -4.27
N LYS A 77 0.71 -16.88 -5.04
CA LYS A 77 1.45 -17.37 -6.20
C LYS A 77 2.50 -18.40 -5.80
N LEU A 78 3.20 -18.18 -4.69
CA LEU A 78 4.14 -19.14 -4.11
C LEU A 78 3.44 -20.45 -3.75
N LYS A 79 2.34 -20.41 -2.98
CA LYS A 79 1.58 -21.61 -2.59
C LYS A 79 1.07 -22.39 -3.80
N LYS A 80 0.60 -21.70 -4.85
CA LYS A 80 0.15 -22.33 -6.10
C LYS A 80 1.29 -23.03 -6.83
N ASN A 81 2.45 -22.38 -6.95
CA ASN A 81 3.61 -22.97 -7.61
C ASN A 81 4.12 -24.22 -6.87
N THR A 82 4.11 -24.20 -5.54
CA THR A 82 4.45 -25.39 -4.73
C THR A 82 3.46 -26.53 -4.97
N ALA A 83 2.16 -26.25 -5.04
CA ALA A 83 1.14 -27.28 -5.31
C ALA A 83 1.28 -27.89 -6.72
N LEU A 84 1.53 -27.07 -7.74
CA LEU A 84 1.71 -27.54 -9.12
C LEU A 84 2.96 -28.42 -9.29
N GLY A 85 4.04 -28.14 -8.55
CA GLY A 85 5.25 -28.97 -8.56
C GLY A 85 5.06 -30.33 -7.88
N GLN A 86 4.03 -30.51 -7.06
CA GLN A 86 3.71 -31.76 -6.37
C GLN A 86 2.80 -32.68 -7.19
N GLU A 87 2.03 -32.14 -8.14
CA GLU A 87 1.14 -32.93 -9.02
C GLU A 87 1.81 -33.40 -10.32
N GLN A 88 3.01 -32.91 -10.63
CA GLN A 88 3.76 -33.24 -11.86
C GLN A 88 4.88 -34.27 -11.63
N GLY A 89 4.97 -34.86 -10.43
CA GLY A 89 5.97 -35.86 -10.04
C GLY A 89 5.38 -37.24 -9.83
#